data_AF-A0A453P7F1-F1
#
_entry.id   AF-A0A453P7F1-F1
#
_cell.length_a   1.000
_cell.length_b   1.000
_cell.length_c   1.000
_cell.angle_alpha   90.00
_cell.angle_beta   90.00
_cell.angle_gamma   90.00
#
_symmetry.space_group_name_H-M   'P 1'
#
loop_
_entity.id
_entity.type
_entity.pdbx_description
1 polymer ?
#
loop_
_entity_poly.entity_id
_entity_poly.type
_entity_poly.pdbx_seq_one_letter_code
_entity_poly.pdbx_strand_id
1 'polypeptide(L)'
;MVDDCGDLRFISALQAFQRRVAYSNVGYDHIVGWRTSSIRGASELPKWVDSTSKVYPHIVYEELSKAETLDQCADVADMDKDNCTLEERLLRGLKRVSWEKVDVSFHNSKARSAAHSVIQVKDPVMHSEGADVIKHMIDHFVT
;
A
#
# COMPACT_ATOMS: atom_id res chain seq x y z
N MET A 1 6.74 4.20 15.90
CA MET A 1 6.19 3.71 14.60
C MET A 1 6.77 2.37 14.21
N VAL A 2 8.08 2.15 14.35
CA VAL A 2 8.66 0.81 14.10
C VAL A 2 8.28 -0.19 15.20
N ASP A 3 8.39 0.25 16.45
CA ASP A 3 8.01 -0.51 17.64
C ASP A 3 7.16 0.36 18.58
N ASP A 4 6.52 -0.30 19.54
CA ASP A 4 5.81 0.34 20.64
C ASP A 4 6.82 0.82 21.69
N CYS A 5 6.64 2.04 22.20
CA CYS A 5 7.55 2.64 23.19
C CYS A 5 6.77 3.39 24.25
N GLY A 6 6.82 2.92 25.50
CA GLY A 6 6.01 3.47 26.60
C GLY A 6 4.53 3.49 26.22
N ASP A 7 3.92 4.67 26.28
CA ASP A 7 2.52 4.91 25.93
C ASP A 7 2.29 5.05 24.41
N LEU A 8 3.34 5.08 23.59
CA LEU A 8 3.25 5.16 22.13
C LEU A 8 3.11 3.74 21.55
N ARG A 9 1.85 3.28 21.47
CA ARG A 9 1.47 1.91 21.08
C ARG A 9 1.08 1.78 19.60
N PHE A 10 1.91 2.25 18.68
CA PHE A 10 1.58 2.31 17.24
C PHE A 10 1.29 0.94 16.62
N ILE A 11 2.16 -0.05 16.83
CA ILE A 11 1.99 -1.39 16.23
C ILE A 11 0.84 -2.13 16.92
N SER A 12 0.75 -2.04 18.26
CA SER A 12 -0.40 -2.59 18.99
C SER A 12 -1.73 -1.98 18.51
N ALA A 13 -1.79 -0.66 18.29
CA ALA A 13 -3.00 0.00 17.81
C ALA A 13 -3.35 -0.47 16.38
N LEU A 14 -2.34 -0.62 15.52
CA LEU A 14 -2.53 -1.16 14.18
C LEU A 14 -3.04 -2.62 14.21
N GLN A 15 -2.58 -3.43 15.16
CA GLN A 15 -3.05 -4.80 15.39
C GLN A 15 -4.50 -4.87 15.86
N ALA A 16 -5.01 -3.83 16.53
CA ALA A 16 -6.39 -3.79 17.02
C ALA A 16 -7.44 -3.74 15.89
N PHE A 17 -7.06 -3.29 14.69
CA PHE A 17 -7.94 -3.36 13.53
C PHE A 17 -8.10 -4.80 13.06
N GLN A 18 -9.33 -5.24 12.77
CA GLN A 18 -9.57 -6.57 12.22
C GLN A 18 -9.07 -6.71 10.79
N ARG A 19 -9.17 -5.62 10.03
CA ARG A 19 -8.85 -5.55 8.60
C ARG A 19 -8.00 -4.31 8.34
N ARG A 20 -6.99 -4.45 7.48
CA ARG A 20 -6.07 -3.38 7.08
C ARG A 20 -5.87 -3.46 5.58
N VAL A 21 -6.18 -2.38 4.87
CA VAL A 21 -6.09 -2.33 3.41
C VAL A 21 -5.29 -1.10 3.00
N ALA A 22 -4.33 -1.28 2.10
CA ALA A 22 -3.49 -0.23 1.56
C ALA A 22 -3.76 -0.07 0.06
N TYR A 23 -4.25 1.09 -0.34
CA TYR A 23 -4.35 1.48 -1.75
C TYR A 23 -3.10 2.25 -2.14
N SER A 24 -2.36 1.72 -3.10
CA SER A 24 -1.09 2.28 -3.56
C SER A 24 -1.19 2.68 -5.02
N ASN A 25 -0.43 3.68 -5.44
CA ASN A 25 -0.38 4.08 -6.84
C ASN A 25 0.89 3.56 -7.50
N VAL A 26 0.75 2.98 -8.70
CA VAL A 26 1.85 2.33 -9.42
C VAL A 26 2.81 3.32 -10.09
N GLY A 27 2.38 4.55 -10.38
CA GLY A 27 3.27 5.53 -11.01
C GLY A 27 2.66 6.89 -11.28
N TYR A 28 3.52 7.84 -11.67
CA TYR A 28 3.18 9.25 -11.94
C TYR A 28 2.75 10.09 -10.74
N ASP A 29 2.70 9.55 -9.52
CA ASP A 29 2.45 10.35 -8.33
C ASP A 29 3.72 11.12 -7.92
N HIS A 30 3.56 12.42 -7.68
CA HIS A 30 4.62 13.31 -7.19
C HIS A 30 4.67 13.38 -5.65
N ILE A 31 3.69 12.81 -4.96
CA ILE A 31 3.60 12.84 -3.49
C ILE A 31 4.30 11.61 -2.90
N VAL A 32 3.91 10.40 -3.28
CA VAL A 32 4.48 9.15 -2.73
C VAL A 32 4.70 8.13 -3.85
N GLY A 33 5.89 7.52 -3.88
CA GLY A 33 6.21 6.46 -4.83
C GLY A 33 5.50 5.12 -4.52
N TRP A 34 5.42 4.26 -5.53
CA TRP A 34 4.76 2.96 -5.43
C TRP A 34 5.35 2.07 -4.33
N ARG A 35 6.68 2.03 -4.21
CA ARG A 35 7.39 1.27 -3.18
C ARG A 35 6.91 1.61 -1.76
N THR A 36 6.87 2.90 -1.44
CA THR A 36 6.50 3.37 -0.10
C THR A 36 5.01 3.20 0.19
N SER A 37 4.14 3.45 -0.80
CA SER A 37 2.69 3.38 -0.63
C SER A 37 2.13 1.95 -0.61
N SER A 38 2.87 0.98 -1.15
CA SER A 38 2.45 -0.44 -1.21
C SER A 38 2.90 -1.29 -0.03
N ILE A 39 3.72 -0.75 0.89
CA ILE A 39 4.32 -1.51 2.00
C ILE A 39 5.10 -2.72 1.45
N ARG A 40 5.99 -2.45 0.48
CA ARG A 40 6.85 -3.43 -0.19
C ARG A 40 8.28 -2.92 -0.28
N GLY A 41 9.25 -3.84 -0.22
CA GLY A 41 10.62 -3.57 -0.64
C GLY A 41 10.74 -3.45 -2.16
N ALA A 42 11.85 -2.93 -2.68
CA ALA A 42 12.03 -2.77 -4.14
C ALA A 42 11.96 -4.10 -4.91
N SER A 43 12.48 -5.18 -4.33
CA SER A 43 12.45 -6.52 -4.93
C SER A 43 11.08 -7.20 -4.86
N GLU A 44 10.15 -6.65 -4.08
CA GLU A 44 8.81 -7.22 -3.84
C GLU A 44 7.75 -6.56 -4.73
N LEU A 45 8.09 -5.50 -5.46
CA LEU A 45 7.15 -4.83 -6.34
C LEU A 45 6.70 -5.77 -7.46
N PRO A 46 5.38 -5.94 -7.66
CA PRO A 46 4.88 -6.79 -8.73
C PRO A 46 5.23 -6.18 -10.09
N LYS A 47 5.23 -7.02 -11.12
CA LYS A 47 5.34 -6.50 -12.49
C LYS A 47 4.06 -5.75 -12.82
N TRP A 48 4.20 -4.53 -13.33
CA TRP A 48 3.06 -3.75 -13.77
C TRP A 48 2.38 -4.44 -14.97
N VAL A 49 1.06 -4.61 -14.88
CA VAL A 49 0.19 -5.18 -15.90
C VAL A 49 -1.07 -4.31 -15.96
N ASP A 50 -1.67 -4.17 -17.14
CA ASP A 50 -2.96 -3.50 -17.28
C ASP A 50 -4.08 -4.26 -16.57
N SER A 51 -5.07 -3.51 -16.07
CA SER A 51 -6.23 -4.12 -15.45
C SER A 51 -7.00 -4.97 -16.46
N THR A 52 -7.41 -6.16 -16.04
CA THR A 52 -8.33 -7.01 -16.80
C THR A 52 -9.80 -6.76 -16.42
N SER A 53 -10.04 -6.00 -15.35
CA SER A 53 -11.38 -5.73 -14.83
C SER A 53 -12.08 -4.66 -15.66
N LYS A 54 -13.30 -4.98 -16.13
CA LYS A 54 -14.18 -3.98 -16.75
C LYS A 54 -14.91 -3.11 -15.75
N VAL A 55 -15.03 -3.57 -14.50
CA VAL A 55 -15.76 -2.88 -13.42
C VAL A 55 -14.83 -1.89 -12.71
N TYR A 56 -13.57 -2.27 -12.54
CA TYR A 56 -12.54 -1.49 -11.86
C TYR A 56 -11.28 -1.36 -12.75
N PRO A 57 -11.37 -0.62 -13.86
CA PRO A 57 -10.30 -0.53 -14.85
C PRO A 57 -8.98 0.04 -14.30
N HIS A 58 -9.00 0.76 -13.17
CA HIS A 58 -7.78 1.30 -12.56
C HIS A 58 -7.12 0.38 -11.54
N ILE A 59 -7.79 -0.71 -11.11
CA ILE A 59 -7.21 -1.69 -10.18
C ILE A 59 -6.35 -2.67 -10.98
N VAL A 60 -5.04 -2.66 -10.76
CA VAL A 60 -4.08 -3.40 -11.59
C VAL A 60 -3.45 -4.60 -10.88
N TYR A 61 -3.40 -4.58 -9.54
CA TYR A 61 -2.88 -5.71 -8.77
C TYR A 61 -3.49 -5.74 -7.38
N GLU A 62 -3.77 -6.94 -6.88
CA GLU A 62 -4.31 -7.16 -5.55
C GLU A 62 -3.64 -8.37 -4.90
N GLU A 63 -3.30 -8.23 -3.62
CA GLU A 63 -2.79 -9.36 -2.84
C GLU A 63 -3.19 -9.27 -1.36
N LEU A 64 -3.23 -10.44 -0.72
CA LEU A 64 -3.30 -10.56 0.73
C LEU A 64 -1.93 -10.95 1.27
N SER A 65 -1.27 -10.01 1.93
CA SER A 65 0.00 -10.21 2.63
C SER A 65 -0.28 -10.65 4.07
N LYS A 66 0.25 -11.82 4.45
CA LYS A 66 0.17 -12.32 5.83
C LYS A 66 1.18 -11.60 6.71
N ALA A 67 0.90 -11.54 8.00
CA ALA A 67 1.84 -11.04 8.99
C ALA A 67 3.13 -11.88 8.97
N GLU A 68 4.28 -11.22 8.86
CA GLU A 68 5.59 -11.84 8.93
C GLU A 68 5.96 -12.09 10.40
N THR A 69 6.42 -13.31 10.72
CA THR A 69 6.91 -13.65 12.06
C THR A 69 8.36 -13.21 12.22
N LEU A 70 8.79 -12.94 13.46
CA LEU A 70 10.17 -12.50 13.77
C LEU A 70 11.25 -13.45 13.22
N ASP A 71 10.96 -14.75 13.09
CA ASP A 71 11.90 -15.74 12.55
C ASP A 71 12.21 -15.51 11.06
N GLN A 72 11.27 -15.01 10.26
CA GLN A 72 11.49 -14.71 8.83
C GLN A 72 12.32 -13.44 8.63
N CYS A 73 12.42 -12.58 9.65
CA CYS A 73 13.28 -11.40 9.65
C CYS A 73 14.71 -11.69 10.14
N ALA A 74 14.96 -12.84 10.76
CA ALA A 74 16.27 -13.22 11.28
C ALA A 74 17.22 -13.73 10.18
N ASP A 75 16.69 -14.33 9.10
CA ASP A 75 17.49 -14.86 7.99
C ASP A 75 18.22 -13.79 7.15
N VAL A 76 17.93 -12.51 7.37
CA VAL A 76 18.63 -11.36 6.76
C VAL A 76 19.45 -10.56 7.77
N ALA A 77 19.50 -10.98 9.04
CA ALA A 77 20.12 -10.21 10.12
C ALA A 77 21.65 -10.33 10.21
N ASP A 78 22.29 -11.17 9.39
CA ASP A 78 23.73 -11.48 9.53
C ASP A 78 24.66 -10.77 8.53
N MET A 79 24.17 -9.83 7.71
CA MET A 79 25.02 -9.17 6.70
C MET A 79 25.17 -7.65 6.75
N ASP A 80 24.34 -6.87 7.45
CA ASP A 80 24.58 -5.42 7.51
C ASP A 80 23.85 -4.71 8.64
N LYS A 81 24.29 -4.94 9.88
CA LYS A 81 23.65 -4.38 11.08
C LYS A 81 23.81 -2.85 11.17
N ASP A 82 24.69 -2.25 10.38
CA ASP A 82 25.05 -0.82 10.42
C ASP A 82 24.45 0.04 9.29
N ASN A 83 23.78 -0.55 8.28
CA ASN A 83 23.27 0.22 7.13
C ASN A 83 21.76 0.08 6.86
N CYS A 84 21.02 -0.59 7.74
CA CYS A 84 19.58 -0.81 7.55
C CYS A 84 18.82 0.53 7.63
N THR A 85 18.28 0.97 6.50
CA THR A 85 17.70 2.32 6.36
C THR A 85 16.45 2.48 7.25
N LEU A 86 16.08 3.71 7.59
CA LEU A 86 14.85 3.97 8.35
C LEU A 86 13.60 3.40 7.64
N GLU A 87 13.58 3.44 6.31
CA GLU A 87 12.52 2.88 5.48
C GLU A 87 12.37 1.37 5.71
N GLU A 88 13.46 0.61 5.67
CA GLU A 88 13.44 -0.84 5.89
C GLU A 88 12.97 -1.22 7.29
N ARG A 89 13.39 -0.44 8.30
CA ARG A 89 12.91 -0.62 9.67
C ARG A 89 11.40 -0.39 9.77
N LEU A 90 10.87 0.64 9.09
CA LEU A 90 9.44 0.92 9.05
C LEU A 90 8.67 -0.17 8.29
N LEU A 91 9.15 -0.61 7.14
CA LEU A 91 8.56 -1.70 6.36
C LEU A 91 8.48 -2.98 7.20
N ARG A 92 9.56 -3.34 7.90
CA ARG A 92 9.59 -4.49 8.81
C ARG A 92 8.56 -4.35 9.92
N GLY A 93 8.42 -3.18 10.52
CA GLY A 93 7.38 -2.92 11.53
C GLY A 93 5.98 -3.12 10.99
N LEU A 94 5.67 -2.54 9.82
CA LEU A 94 4.36 -2.64 9.18
C LEU A 94 4.03 -4.07 8.72
N LYS A 95 5.02 -4.86 8.29
CA LYS A 95 4.85 -6.26 7.86
C LYS A 95 4.52 -7.24 9.00
N ARG A 96 4.63 -6.83 10.26
CA ARG A 96 4.22 -7.65 11.43
C ARG A 96 2.71 -7.83 11.57
N VAL A 97 1.92 -7.19 10.71
CA VAL A 97 0.47 -7.36 10.63
C VAL A 97 0.07 -7.70 9.20
N SER A 98 -1.09 -8.32 9.03
CA SER A 98 -1.63 -8.62 7.71
C SER A 98 -2.12 -7.35 7.00
N TRP A 99 -1.97 -7.33 5.68
CA TRP A 99 -2.43 -6.27 4.80
C TRP A 99 -3.10 -6.85 3.55
N GLU A 100 -4.24 -6.30 3.18
CA GLU A 100 -4.71 -6.34 1.80
C GLU A 100 -4.07 -5.17 1.06
N LYS A 101 -3.42 -5.44 -0.07
CA LYS A 101 -2.69 -4.43 -0.83
C LYS A 101 -3.31 -4.35 -2.21
N VAL A 102 -3.76 -3.16 -2.57
CA VAL A 102 -4.43 -2.87 -3.83
C VAL A 102 -3.63 -1.81 -4.56
N ASP A 103 -3.13 -2.15 -5.73
CA ASP A 103 -2.37 -1.24 -6.57
C ASP A 103 -3.27 -0.66 -7.65
N VAL A 104 -3.20 0.65 -7.79
CA VAL A 104 -4.02 1.46 -8.67
C VAL A 104 -3.13 2.15 -9.70
N SER A 105 -3.58 2.22 -10.95
CA SER A 105 -2.85 2.91 -12.01
C SER A 105 -3.77 3.83 -12.81
N PHE A 106 -3.38 5.10 -12.90
CA PHE A 106 -4.00 6.12 -13.74
C PHE A 106 -3.13 6.49 -14.94
N HIS A 107 -2.27 5.60 -15.43
CA HIS A 107 -1.29 5.93 -16.47
C HIS A 107 -1.90 6.51 -17.76
N ASN A 108 -3.14 6.11 -18.10
CA ASN A 108 -3.92 6.62 -19.24
C ASN A 108 -4.75 7.87 -18.91
N SER A 109 -4.77 8.31 -17.64
CA SER A 109 -5.50 9.47 -17.17
C SER A 109 -4.83 10.78 -17.55
N LYS A 110 -5.64 11.81 -17.78
CA LYS A 110 -5.16 13.20 -17.85
C LYS A 110 -4.70 13.75 -16.50
N ALA A 111 -5.23 13.19 -15.40
CA ALA A 111 -4.92 13.57 -14.02
C ALA A 111 -3.89 12.63 -13.36
N ARG A 112 -3.13 11.86 -14.15
CA ARG A 112 -2.17 10.86 -13.64
C ARG A 112 -1.13 11.41 -12.65
N SER A 113 -0.78 12.69 -12.78
CA SER A 113 0.14 13.35 -11.84
C SER A 113 -0.45 13.53 -10.45
N ALA A 114 -1.77 13.52 -10.31
CA ALA A 114 -2.50 13.72 -9.06
C ALA A 114 -3.11 12.40 -8.53
N ALA A 115 -2.51 11.26 -8.85
CA ALA A 115 -3.06 9.93 -8.56
C ALA A 115 -3.61 9.78 -7.13
N HIS A 116 -2.92 10.31 -6.11
CA HIS A 116 -3.42 10.28 -4.73
C HIS A 116 -4.76 11.00 -4.54
N SER A 117 -4.93 12.16 -5.19
CA SER A 117 -6.19 12.90 -5.18
C SER A 117 -7.26 12.23 -6.04
N VAL A 118 -6.84 11.52 -7.09
CA VAL A 118 -7.73 10.72 -7.94
C VAL A 118 -8.30 9.52 -7.20
N ILE A 119 -7.47 8.73 -6.50
CA ILE A 119 -7.91 7.59 -5.66
C ILE A 119 -9.00 8.04 -4.66
N GLN A 120 -8.84 9.21 -4.06
CA GLN A 120 -9.77 9.74 -3.07
C GLN A 120 -10.96 10.50 -3.67
N VAL A 121 -10.97 10.71 -4.99
CA VAL A 121 -11.97 11.55 -5.69
C VAL A 121 -12.14 12.90 -4.97
N LYS A 122 -11.01 13.55 -4.65
CA LYS A 122 -11.01 14.77 -3.81
C LYS A 122 -11.79 15.94 -4.42
N ASP A 123 -11.89 15.95 -5.74
CA ASP A 123 -12.71 16.89 -6.52
C ASP A 123 -13.58 16.06 -7.47
N PRO A 124 -14.91 16.03 -7.31
CA PRO A 124 -15.78 15.16 -8.10
C PRO A 124 -15.75 15.42 -9.61
N VAL A 125 -15.31 16.60 -10.05
CA VAL A 125 -15.26 16.98 -11.47
C VAL A 125 -13.89 16.64 -12.05
N MET A 126 -12.81 17.04 -11.39
CA MET A 126 -11.44 16.85 -11.88
C MET A 126 -10.90 15.44 -11.63
N HIS A 127 -11.42 14.74 -10.62
CA HIS A 127 -10.94 13.43 -10.17
C HIS A 127 -11.98 12.32 -10.36
N SER A 128 -12.96 12.53 -11.25
CA SER A 128 -14.05 11.57 -11.51
C SER A 128 -13.56 10.20 -11.99
N GLU A 129 -12.37 10.12 -12.59
CA GLU A 129 -11.78 8.87 -13.06
C GLU A 129 -11.45 7.90 -11.91
N GLY A 130 -11.30 8.37 -10.67
CA GLY A 130 -11.12 7.50 -9.50
C GLY A 130 -12.41 6.91 -8.93
N ALA A 131 -13.56 7.18 -9.53
CA ALA A 131 -14.85 6.70 -9.03
C ALA A 131 -14.95 5.17 -8.97
N ASP A 132 -14.28 4.46 -9.89
CA ASP A 132 -14.23 2.99 -9.86
C ASP A 132 -13.42 2.46 -8.67
N VAL A 133 -12.38 3.18 -8.24
CA VAL A 133 -11.60 2.84 -7.04
C VAL A 133 -12.44 3.04 -5.76
N ILE A 134 -13.23 4.10 -5.68
CA ILE A 134 -14.17 4.30 -4.57
C ILE A 134 -15.24 3.22 -4.58
N LYS A 135 -15.77 2.87 -5.76
CA LYS A 135 -16.72 1.76 -5.90
C LYS A 135 -16.10 0.44 -5.43
N HIS A 136 -14.84 0.17 -5.80
CA HIS A 136 -14.09 -0.99 -5.32
C HIS A 136 -14.03 -1.03 -3.79
N MET A 137 -13.70 0.09 -3.13
CA MET A 137 -13.69 0.18 -1.68
C MET A 137 -15.06 -0.13 -1.07
N ILE A 138 -16.14 0.45 -1.61
CA ILE A 138 -17.50 0.22 -1.11
C ILE A 138 -17.87 -1.25 -1.23
N ASP A 139 -17.69 -1.82 -2.42
CA ASP A 139 -18.08 -3.20 -2.74
C ASP A 139 -17.28 -4.22 -1.94
N HIS A 140 -16.05 -3.89 -1.51
CA HIS A 140 -15.20 -4.77 -0.68
C HIS A 140 -15.33 -4.53 0.82
N PHE A 141 -15.74 -3.35 1.30
CA PHE A 141 -15.72 -2.99 2.73
C PHE A 141 -17.08 -2.95 3.40
N VAL A 142 -18.17 -2.80 2.65
CA VAL A 142 -19.53 -2.68 3.19
C VAL A 142 -20.23 -4.05 3.33
N THR A 143 -19.64 -5.11 2.77
CA THR A 143 -20.01 -6.52 3.01
C THR A 143 -19.41 -7.07 4.29
#